data_AF-A0A0F9LUE1-F1
#
_entry.id   AF-A0A0F9LUE1-F1
#
_cell.length_a   1.000
_cell.length_b   1.000
_cell.length_c   1.000
_cell.angle_alpha   90.00
_cell.angle_beta   90.00
_cell.angle_gamma   90.00
#
_symmetry.space_group_name_H-M   'P 1'
#
loop_
_entity.id
_entity.type
_entity.pdbx_description
1 polymer ?
#
loop_
_entity_poly.entity_id
_entity_poly.type
_entity_poly.pdbx_seq_one_letter_code
_entity_poly.pdbx_strand_id
1 'polypeptide(L)'
;MPEKIINVHTHIHKSQDIDERVRLWRECGVVKVCVQVLATGEANSSYGNQGVLEWMRKYPDIILGFALPGLSWEVDGPEKVEQLKEQGFTGLKFIEPVYAYDDERYFPLYEKAQQLGMPILFHTGYLAHSPGVPQPGISQDKMRAIRLDTIARSFPHLRMMMAHLGSPEFYVGLS
;
A
#
# COMPACT_ATOMS: atom_id res chain seq x y z
N MET A 1 -9.55 -18.54 20.36
CA MET A 1 -8.94 -17.86 19.19
C MET A 1 -10.00 -17.01 18.51
N PRO A 2 -9.66 -15.88 17.86
CA PRO A 2 -10.66 -15.03 17.20
C PRO A 2 -11.44 -15.80 16.13
N GLU A 3 -12.74 -15.51 15.98
CA GLU A 3 -13.64 -16.21 15.04
C GLU A 3 -13.36 -15.88 13.57
N LYS A 4 -12.79 -14.70 13.28
CA LYS A 4 -12.41 -14.26 11.93
C LYS A 4 -11.16 -13.40 12.00
N ILE A 5 -10.20 -13.66 11.13
CA ILE A 5 -8.96 -12.86 11.02
C ILE A 5 -8.92 -12.17 9.66
N ILE A 6 -8.62 -10.87 9.65
CA ILE A 6 -8.33 -10.11 8.43
C ILE A 6 -6.87 -9.70 8.49
N ASN A 7 -6.06 -10.15 7.53
CA ASN A 7 -4.69 -9.69 7.39
C ASN A 7 -4.68 -8.41 6.55
N VAL A 8 -4.42 -7.27 7.17
CA VAL A 8 -4.48 -5.96 6.49
C VAL A 8 -3.18 -5.56 5.78
N HIS A 9 -2.08 -6.29 5.99
CA HIS A 9 -0.80 -5.98 5.37
C HIS A 9 -0.02 -7.26 5.05
N THR A 10 -0.06 -7.68 3.78
CA THR A 10 0.89 -8.65 3.24
C THR A 10 1.42 -8.20 1.89
N HIS A 11 2.58 -8.73 1.53
CA HIS A 11 3.08 -8.74 0.17
C HIS A 11 3.07 -10.17 -0.37
N ILE A 12 3.01 -10.31 -1.70
CA ILE A 12 3.21 -11.57 -2.41
C ILE A 12 4.39 -11.40 -3.37
N HIS A 13 5.20 -12.45 -3.50
CA HIS A 13 6.43 -12.43 -4.29
C HIS A 13 6.43 -13.58 -5.30
N LYS A 14 7.09 -13.38 -6.44
CA LYS A 14 7.14 -14.36 -7.54
C LYS A 14 7.85 -15.66 -7.18
N SER A 15 8.71 -15.64 -6.17
CA SER A 15 9.41 -16.81 -5.65
C SER A 15 8.58 -17.68 -4.70
N GLN A 16 7.37 -17.23 -4.35
CA GLN A 16 6.51 -17.93 -3.39
C GLN A 16 5.45 -18.76 -4.13
N ASP A 17 5.12 -19.91 -3.55
CA ASP A 17 3.90 -20.63 -3.91
C ASP A 17 2.69 -19.93 -3.28
N ILE A 18 2.01 -19.11 -4.07
CA ILE A 18 0.87 -18.31 -3.59
C ILE A 18 -0.36 -19.20 -3.36
N ASP A 19 -0.51 -20.30 -4.10
CA ASP A 19 -1.63 -21.23 -3.94
C ASP A 19 -1.54 -21.91 -2.57
N GLU A 20 -0.34 -22.35 -2.20
CA GLU A 20 -0.05 -22.90 -0.89
C GLU A 20 -0.25 -21.87 0.24
N ARG A 21 0.17 -20.62 0.03
CA ARG A 21 -0.09 -19.54 1.00
C ARG A 21 -1.58 -19.32 1.23
N VAL A 22 -2.41 -19.37 0.17
CA VAL A 22 -3.87 -19.24 0.29
C VAL A 22 -4.47 -20.40 1.07
N ARG A 23 -4.00 -21.64 0.85
CA ARG A 23 -4.40 -22.81 1.65
C ARG A 23 -4.09 -22.58 3.13
N LEU A 24 -2.86 -22.20 3.46
CA LEU A 24 -2.42 -21.95 4.84
C LEU A 24 -3.19 -20.80 5.51
N TRP A 25 -3.48 -19.70 4.79
CA TRP A 25 -4.31 -18.61 5.32
C TRP A 25 -5.69 -19.10 5.75
N ARG A 26 -6.33 -19.95 4.95
CA ARG A 26 -7.64 -20.53 5.28
C ARG A 26 -7.55 -21.44 6.50
N GLU A 27 -6.52 -22.27 6.60
CA GLU A 27 -6.29 -23.15 7.77
C GLU A 27 -6.05 -22.36 9.06
N CYS A 28 -5.41 -21.19 8.96
CA CYS A 28 -5.24 -20.25 10.08
C CYS A 28 -6.50 -19.44 10.41
N GLY A 29 -7.64 -19.62 9.71
CA GLY A 29 -8.87 -18.86 9.94
C GLY A 29 -8.85 -17.43 9.39
N VAL A 30 -7.96 -17.13 8.44
CA VAL A 30 -7.92 -15.83 7.75
C VAL A 30 -9.01 -15.80 6.69
N VAL A 31 -9.91 -14.82 6.79
CA VAL A 31 -11.08 -14.68 5.90
C VAL A 31 -10.85 -13.67 4.79
N LYS A 32 -9.94 -12.71 4.97
CA LYS A 32 -9.53 -11.72 3.97
C LYS A 32 -8.07 -11.34 4.15
N VAL A 33 -7.40 -11.06 3.04
CA VAL A 33 -6.00 -10.69 2.97
C VAL A 33 -5.83 -9.48 2.05
N CYS A 34 -5.39 -8.36 2.62
CA CYS A 34 -5.07 -7.14 1.89
C CYS A 34 -3.63 -7.23 1.35
N VAL A 35 -3.51 -7.50 0.06
CA VAL A 35 -2.22 -7.60 -0.65
C VAL A 35 -1.79 -6.21 -1.10
N GLN A 36 -0.68 -5.74 -0.56
CA GLN A 36 -0.11 -4.42 -0.82
C GLN A 36 0.91 -4.51 -1.97
N VAL A 37 0.67 -3.80 -3.06
CA VAL A 37 1.61 -3.72 -4.19
C VAL A 37 2.88 -2.97 -3.78
N LEU A 38 4.05 -3.46 -4.20
CA LEU A 38 5.37 -2.88 -3.83
C LEU A 38 6.01 -2.04 -4.94
N ALA A 39 5.55 -2.18 -6.19
CA ALA A 39 6.13 -1.47 -7.32
C ALA A 39 5.02 -1.13 -8.34
N THR A 40 5.14 0.02 -8.99
CA THR A 40 4.16 0.48 -9.99
C THR A 40 4.18 -0.41 -11.23
N GLY A 41 5.31 -1.05 -11.51
CA GLY A 41 5.49 -2.06 -12.54
C GLY A 41 5.88 -3.44 -11.99
N GLU A 42 5.92 -4.42 -12.89
CA GLU A 42 6.40 -5.76 -12.57
C GLU A 42 7.92 -5.73 -12.32
N ALA A 43 8.35 -6.16 -11.13
CA ALA A 43 9.75 -6.32 -10.82
C ALA A 43 10.16 -7.80 -10.91
N ASN A 44 11.46 -8.07 -10.81
CA ASN A 44 11.99 -9.44 -10.85
C ASN A 44 11.44 -10.31 -9.71
N SER A 45 11.27 -9.75 -8.51
CA SER A 45 10.87 -10.49 -7.31
C SER A 45 9.46 -10.19 -6.81
N SER A 46 8.86 -9.06 -7.21
CA SER A 46 7.53 -8.63 -6.75
C SER A 46 6.58 -8.40 -7.92
N TYR A 47 5.29 -8.56 -7.63
CA TYR A 47 4.22 -8.22 -8.55
C TYR A 47 3.92 -6.72 -8.49
N GLY A 48 3.62 -6.13 -9.64
CA GLY A 48 3.01 -4.82 -9.74
C GLY A 48 1.48 -4.93 -9.65
N ASN A 49 0.78 -3.85 -10.01
CA ASN A 49 -0.68 -3.85 -10.02
C ASN A 49 -1.24 -4.98 -10.89
N GLN A 50 -0.74 -5.16 -12.11
CA GLN A 50 -1.27 -6.16 -13.04
C GLN A 50 -1.09 -7.60 -12.52
N GLY A 51 0.07 -7.95 -11.98
CA GLY A 51 0.30 -9.27 -11.39
C GLY A 51 -0.59 -9.54 -10.17
N VAL A 52 -0.80 -8.55 -9.29
CA VAL A 52 -1.73 -8.70 -8.15
C VAL A 52 -3.17 -8.87 -8.62
N LEU A 53 -3.56 -8.19 -9.70
CA LEU A 53 -4.90 -8.31 -10.27
C LEU A 53 -5.22 -9.74 -10.74
N GLU A 54 -4.23 -10.47 -11.27
CA GLU A 54 -4.39 -11.89 -11.63
C GLU A 54 -4.69 -12.75 -10.39
N TRP A 55 -3.98 -12.53 -9.29
CA TRP A 55 -4.23 -13.24 -8.03
C TRP A 55 -5.59 -12.89 -7.41
N MET A 56 -6.01 -11.63 -7.50
CA MET A 56 -7.35 -11.21 -7.07
C MET A 56 -8.45 -11.93 -7.86
N ARG A 57 -8.27 -12.12 -9.17
CA ARG A 57 -9.23 -12.84 -10.02
C ARG A 57 -9.24 -14.34 -9.72
N LYS A 58 -8.10 -14.92 -9.39
CA LYS A 58 -7.99 -16.35 -9.03
C LYS A 58 -8.60 -16.63 -7.65
N TYR A 59 -8.47 -15.70 -6.70
CA TYR A 59 -8.91 -15.87 -5.31
C TYR A 59 -9.75 -14.69 -4.78
N PRO A 60 -10.88 -14.35 -5.43
CA PRO A 60 -11.68 -13.16 -5.10
C PRO A 60 -12.37 -13.26 -3.73
N ASP A 61 -12.51 -14.48 -3.20
CA ASP A 61 -13.10 -14.75 -1.89
C ASP A 61 -12.19 -14.35 -0.73
N ILE A 62 -10.87 -14.30 -0.93
CA ILE A 62 -9.90 -14.04 0.15
C ILE A 62 -8.92 -12.91 -0.14
N ILE A 63 -8.53 -12.66 -1.41
CA ILE A 63 -7.55 -11.63 -1.76
C ILE A 63 -8.24 -10.30 -2.07
N LEU A 64 -7.83 -9.25 -1.36
CA LEU A 64 -8.18 -7.85 -1.61
C LEU A 64 -6.91 -7.11 -2.03
N GLY A 65 -6.85 -6.56 -3.24
CA GLY A 65 -5.68 -5.81 -3.70
C GLY A 65 -5.66 -4.37 -3.24
N PHE A 66 -4.47 -3.88 -2.91
CA PHE A 66 -4.16 -2.47 -2.67
C PHE A 66 -3.13 -2.02 -3.71
N ALA A 67 -3.59 -1.21 -4.67
CA ALA A 67 -2.77 -0.79 -5.81
C ALA A 67 -1.82 0.36 -5.47
N LEU A 68 -0.68 0.43 -6.16
CA LEU A 68 0.27 1.52 -6.05
C LEU A 68 0.13 2.44 -7.27
N PRO A 69 -0.35 3.70 -7.12
CA PRO A 69 -0.25 4.70 -8.18
C PRO A 69 1.19 5.17 -8.35
N GLY A 70 1.49 5.86 -9.45
CA GLY A 70 2.76 6.51 -9.72
C GLY A 70 3.06 7.61 -8.71
N LEU A 71 4.07 7.40 -7.85
CA LEU A 71 4.53 8.37 -6.84
C LEU A 71 5.89 9.00 -7.19
N SER A 72 6.29 8.89 -8.47
CA SER A 72 7.59 9.34 -8.98
C SER A 72 7.64 10.86 -9.19
N TRP A 73 8.64 11.34 -9.93
CA TRP A 73 8.71 12.75 -10.34
C TRP A 73 7.47 13.19 -11.12
N GLU A 74 6.96 12.29 -11.97
CA GLU A 74 5.64 12.38 -12.57
C GLU A 74 4.69 11.58 -11.69
N VAL A 75 3.82 12.31 -10.98
CA VAL A 75 2.80 11.76 -10.11
C VAL A 75 1.59 11.44 -10.97
N ASP A 76 1.03 10.25 -10.81
CA ASP A 76 -0.22 9.89 -11.48
C ASP A 76 -1.35 10.85 -11.08
N GLY A 77 -2.25 11.16 -12.01
CA GLY A 77 -3.42 11.97 -11.74
C GLY A 77 -4.57 11.19 -11.08
N PRO A 78 -5.66 11.88 -10.69
CA PRO A 78 -6.83 11.24 -10.08
C PRO A 78 -7.49 10.18 -10.98
N GLU A 79 -7.41 10.32 -12.30
CA GLU A 79 -7.91 9.33 -13.27
C GLU A 79 -7.27 7.95 -13.10
N LYS A 80 -6.02 7.89 -12.60
CA LYS A 80 -5.40 6.61 -12.25
C LYS A 80 -6.13 5.91 -11.13
N VAL A 81 -6.56 6.65 -10.11
CA VAL A 81 -7.27 6.08 -8.95
C VAL A 81 -8.63 5.54 -9.38
N GLU A 82 -9.34 6.26 -10.26
CA GLU A 82 -10.58 5.78 -10.90
C GLU A 82 -10.35 4.47 -11.66
N GLN A 83 -9.32 4.45 -12.54
CA GLN A 83 -8.95 3.26 -13.30
C GLN A 83 -8.66 2.06 -12.39
N LEU A 84 -7.89 2.25 -11.32
CA LEU A 84 -7.57 1.18 -10.36
C LEU A 84 -8.82 0.68 -9.63
N LYS A 85 -9.75 1.58 -9.28
CA LYS A 85 -11.04 1.20 -8.69
C LYS A 85 -11.87 0.34 -9.64
N GLU A 86 -11.97 0.75 -10.90
CA GLU A 86 -12.69 0.02 -11.95
C GLU A 86 -12.11 -1.36 -12.23
N GLN A 87 -10.79 -1.52 -12.11
CA GLN A 87 -10.11 -2.81 -12.20
C GLN A 87 -10.44 -3.76 -11.03
N GLY A 88 -11.02 -3.25 -9.95
CA GLY A 88 -11.46 -4.03 -8.80
C GLY A 88 -10.56 -3.93 -7.56
N PHE A 89 -9.57 -3.02 -7.56
CA PHE A 89 -8.77 -2.79 -6.36
C PHE A 89 -9.62 -2.26 -5.21
N THR A 90 -9.33 -2.76 -4.01
CA THR A 90 -10.07 -2.38 -2.79
C THR A 90 -9.57 -1.05 -2.24
N GLY A 91 -8.25 -0.83 -2.25
CA GLY A 91 -7.60 0.37 -1.72
C GLY A 91 -6.31 0.70 -2.45
N LEU A 92 -5.54 1.62 -1.88
CA LEU A 92 -4.25 2.06 -2.41
C LEU A 92 -3.12 1.79 -1.40
N LYS A 93 -1.94 1.46 -1.89
CA LYS A 93 -0.69 1.40 -1.13
C LYS A 93 0.15 2.63 -1.50
N PHE A 94 0.71 3.31 -0.51
CA PHE A 94 1.72 4.34 -0.70
C PHE A 94 3.03 3.87 -0.08
N ILE A 95 4.11 3.89 -0.87
CA ILE A 95 5.48 3.53 -0.48
C ILE A 95 6.46 4.12 -1.50
N GLU A 96 7.70 4.39 -1.08
CA GLU A 96 8.77 4.94 -1.92
C GLU A 96 8.39 6.24 -2.70
N PRO A 97 7.73 7.23 -2.07
CA PRO A 97 7.39 8.45 -2.75
C PRO A 97 8.63 9.31 -3.01
N VAL A 98 8.62 10.03 -4.13
CA VAL A 98 9.64 11.04 -4.45
C VAL A 98 9.39 12.35 -3.68
N TYR A 99 8.15 12.70 -3.38
CA TYR A 99 7.79 13.84 -2.55
C TYR A 99 7.37 13.38 -1.14
N ALA A 100 7.26 14.31 -0.19
CA ALA A 100 6.73 13.98 1.13
C ALA A 100 5.23 13.60 1.03
N TYR A 101 4.72 12.72 1.89
CA TYR A 101 3.30 12.34 1.85
C TYR A 101 2.35 13.53 1.99
N ASP A 102 2.75 14.61 2.65
CA ASP A 102 2.00 15.85 2.81
C ASP A 102 2.25 16.89 1.70
N ASP A 103 2.99 16.54 0.64
CA ASP A 103 3.18 17.40 -0.52
C ASP A 103 1.87 17.49 -1.34
N GLU A 104 1.46 18.72 -1.69
CA GLU A 104 0.21 18.98 -2.40
C GLU A 104 0.12 18.28 -3.77
N ARG A 105 1.25 17.85 -4.35
CA ARG A 105 1.26 17.04 -5.57
C ARG A 105 0.48 15.73 -5.43
N TYR A 106 0.37 15.17 -4.22
CA TYR A 106 -0.41 13.95 -3.98
C TYR A 106 -1.88 14.21 -3.62
N PHE A 107 -2.28 15.48 -3.39
CA PHE A 107 -3.63 15.81 -2.94
C PHE A 107 -4.73 15.37 -3.92
N PRO A 108 -4.57 15.47 -5.25
CA PRO A 108 -5.55 14.95 -6.19
C PRO A 108 -5.79 13.44 -6.04
N LEU A 109 -4.75 12.66 -5.71
CA LEU A 109 -4.88 11.22 -5.45
C LEU A 109 -5.68 10.97 -4.16
N TYR A 110 -5.42 11.73 -3.10
CA TYR A 110 -6.12 11.63 -1.82
C TYR A 110 -7.59 12.02 -1.92
N GLU A 111 -7.86 13.13 -2.60
CA GLU A 111 -9.22 13.59 -2.85
C GLU A 111 -10.01 12.54 -3.63
N LYS A 112 -9.43 11.96 -4.68
CA LYS A 112 -10.11 10.94 -5.47
C LYS A 112 -10.31 9.64 -4.69
N ALA A 113 -9.31 9.20 -3.93
CA ALA A 113 -9.45 8.03 -3.07
C ALA A 113 -10.56 8.22 -2.03
N GLN A 114 -10.68 9.42 -1.44
CA GLN A 114 -11.77 9.77 -0.54
C GLN A 114 -13.13 9.68 -1.25
N GLN A 115 -13.28 10.31 -2.43
CA GLN A 115 -14.52 10.29 -3.21
C GLN A 115 -14.98 8.87 -3.56
N LEU A 116 -14.04 7.99 -3.94
CA LEU A 116 -14.32 6.60 -4.31
C LEU A 116 -14.41 5.66 -3.10
N GLY A 117 -14.19 6.18 -1.89
CA GLY A 117 -14.12 5.40 -0.66
C GLY A 117 -13.00 4.36 -0.68
N MET A 118 -11.90 4.58 -1.39
CA MET A 118 -10.74 3.69 -1.35
C MET A 118 -9.86 4.02 -0.13
N PRO A 119 -9.65 3.10 0.81
CA PRO A 119 -8.70 3.31 1.89
C PRO A 119 -7.27 3.32 1.35
N ILE A 120 -6.39 4.10 1.99
CA ILE A 120 -4.96 4.13 1.66
C ILE A 120 -4.16 3.56 2.83
N LEU A 121 -3.29 2.60 2.54
CA LEU A 121 -2.27 2.13 3.46
C LEU A 121 -0.94 2.82 3.16
N PHE A 122 -0.47 3.64 4.10
CA PHE A 122 0.80 4.34 4.03
C PHE A 122 1.91 3.49 4.67
N HIS A 123 3.02 3.36 3.98
CA HIS A 123 4.24 2.82 4.58
C HIS A 123 4.79 3.85 5.56
N THR A 124 4.78 3.56 6.86
CA THR A 124 5.38 4.46 7.88
C THR A 124 6.48 3.75 8.66
N GLY A 125 7.12 2.77 8.03
CA GLY A 125 8.14 1.92 8.64
C GLY A 125 9.52 2.12 8.05
N TYR A 126 10.44 1.25 8.47
CA TYR A 126 11.75 1.16 7.82
C TYR A 126 11.61 0.85 6.33
N LEU A 127 12.39 1.54 5.50
CA LEU A 127 12.50 1.24 4.08
C LEU A 127 13.82 0.52 3.86
N ALA A 128 13.75 -0.71 3.34
CA ALA A 128 14.94 -1.46 2.99
C ALA A 128 15.64 -0.78 1.80
N HIS A 129 16.93 -0.52 1.93
CA HIS A 129 17.78 -0.07 0.83
C HIS A 129 18.50 -1.27 0.21
N SER A 130 18.49 -1.36 -1.12
CA SER A 130 19.29 -2.34 -1.86
C SER A 130 20.68 -1.76 -2.13
N PRO A 131 21.75 -2.31 -1.52
CA PRO A 131 23.09 -1.78 -1.70
C PRO A 131 23.49 -1.68 -3.18
N GLY A 132 23.99 -0.52 -3.59
CA GLY A 132 24.46 -0.29 -4.96
C GLY A 132 23.36 0.00 -5.99
N VAL A 133 22.09 0.08 -5.58
CA VAL A 133 20.99 0.50 -6.46
C VAL A 133 20.61 1.95 -6.14
N PRO A 134 20.86 2.91 -7.05
CA PRO A 134 20.45 4.29 -6.85
C PRO A 134 18.93 4.43 -6.74
N GLN A 135 18.46 5.14 -5.70
CA GLN A 135 17.05 5.46 -5.46
C GLN A 135 16.90 6.97 -5.26
N PRO A 136 17.18 7.79 -6.30
CA PRO A 136 17.21 9.24 -6.16
C PRO A 136 15.84 9.77 -5.74
N GLY A 137 15.84 10.68 -4.76
CA GLY A 137 14.61 11.31 -4.26
C GLY A 137 13.80 10.45 -3.28
N ILE A 138 14.09 9.16 -3.10
CA ILE A 138 13.40 8.34 -2.09
C ILE A 138 14.09 8.54 -0.74
N SER A 139 13.28 8.80 0.30
CA SER A 139 13.76 8.94 1.68
C SER A 139 12.69 8.51 2.67
N GLN A 140 13.10 7.87 3.76
CA GLN A 140 12.20 7.54 4.86
C GLN A 140 11.58 8.77 5.51
N ASP A 141 12.28 9.91 5.50
CA ASP A 141 11.74 11.18 6.05
C ASP A 141 10.44 11.60 5.35
N LYS A 142 10.30 11.26 4.07
CA LYS A 142 9.11 11.59 3.26
C LYS A 142 7.89 10.74 3.62
N MET A 143 8.11 9.63 4.34
CA MET A 143 7.11 8.63 4.70
C MET A 143 6.77 8.62 6.20
N ARG A 144 7.24 9.62 6.95
CA ARG A 144 7.04 9.70 8.39
C ARG A 144 5.57 9.79 8.76
N ALA A 145 5.17 9.12 9.84
CA ALA A 145 3.78 9.07 10.29
C ALA A 145 3.19 10.47 10.58
N ILE A 146 4.01 11.40 11.08
CA ILE A 146 3.56 12.77 11.39
C ILE A 146 3.03 13.52 10.16
N ARG A 147 3.50 13.18 8.96
CA ARG A 147 3.04 13.80 7.71
C ARG A 147 1.59 13.46 7.39
N LEU A 148 1.05 12.38 7.97
CA LEU A 148 -0.36 12.03 7.80
C LEU A 148 -1.31 12.98 8.54
N ASP A 149 -0.82 13.79 9.49
CA ASP A 149 -1.65 14.82 10.17
C ASP A 149 -2.20 15.84 9.16
N THR A 150 -1.34 16.37 8.29
CA THR A 150 -1.75 17.30 7.22
C THR A 150 -2.82 16.66 6.32
N ILE A 151 -2.62 15.40 5.93
CA ILE A 151 -3.57 14.67 5.07
C ILE A 151 -4.91 14.45 5.80
N ALA A 152 -4.88 14.06 7.08
CA ALA A 152 -6.09 13.85 7.88
C ALA A 152 -6.93 15.13 8.02
N ARG A 153 -6.26 16.29 8.13
CA ARG A 153 -6.92 17.61 8.21
C ARG A 153 -7.48 18.06 6.86
N SER A 154 -6.78 17.78 5.76
CA SER A 154 -7.20 18.14 4.40
C SER A 154 -8.32 17.23 3.87
N PHE A 155 -8.33 15.94 4.24
CA PHE A 155 -9.24 14.92 3.73
C PHE A 155 -9.88 14.13 4.88
N PRO A 156 -10.82 14.74 5.64
CA PRO A 156 -11.34 14.18 6.89
C PRO A 156 -12.16 12.89 6.73
N HIS A 157 -12.54 12.53 5.50
CA HIS A 157 -13.26 11.29 5.21
C HIS A 157 -12.38 10.22 4.55
N LEU A 158 -11.10 10.52 4.29
CA LEU A 158 -10.15 9.55 3.75
C LEU A 158 -9.82 8.50 4.82
N ARG A 159 -10.06 7.24 4.49
CA ARG A 159 -9.70 6.13 5.37
C ARG A 159 -8.22 5.81 5.21
N MET A 160 -7.43 6.06 6.25
CA MET A 160 -5.98 5.85 6.23
C MET A 160 -5.56 4.74 7.18
N MET A 161 -4.56 3.96 6.77
CA MET A 161 -3.90 2.94 7.59
C MET A 161 -2.40 3.21 7.62
N MET A 162 -1.80 3.10 8.79
CA MET A 162 -0.35 3.25 8.99
C MET A 162 0.31 1.88 9.16
N ALA A 163 1.18 1.51 8.24
CA ALA A 163 1.97 0.29 8.39
C ALA A 163 3.15 0.50 9.34
N HIS A 164 3.51 -0.54 10.08
CA HIS A 164 4.70 -0.56 10.94
C HIS A 164 4.67 0.47 12.10
N LEU A 165 3.48 0.93 12.48
CA LEU A 165 3.24 1.77 13.66
C LEU A 165 4.07 3.07 13.70
N GLY A 166 4.50 3.63 12.57
CA GLY A 166 5.33 4.84 12.56
C GLY A 166 6.76 4.64 13.05
N SER A 167 7.32 3.42 12.92
CA SER A 167 8.73 3.14 13.23
C SER A 167 9.67 3.80 12.21
N PRO A 168 10.77 4.47 12.63
CA PRO A 168 11.39 4.43 13.96
C PRO A 168 10.82 5.37 15.03
N GLU A 169 10.06 6.40 14.68
CA GLU A 169 9.69 7.48 15.62
C GLU A 169 8.86 6.99 16.80
N PHE A 170 8.05 5.94 16.60
CA PHE A 170 7.36 5.25 17.68
C PHE A 170 8.31 4.83 18.83
N TYR A 171 9.50 4.33 18.51
CA TYR A 171 10.47 3.89 19.51
C TYR A 171 11.16 5.06 20.21
N VAL A 172 11.37 6.18 19.50
CA VAL A 172 11.99 7.40 20.08
C VAL A 172 11.06 8.06 21.10
N GLY A 173 9.74 7.98 20.93
CA GLY A 173 8.77 8.53 21.88
C GLY A 173 8.58 7.69 23.16
N LEU A 174 9.11 6.47 23.22
CA LEU A 174 8.99 5.56 24.35
C LEU A 174 10.25 5.51 25.24
N SER A 175 11.34 6.15 24.80
CA SER A 175 12.59 6.28 25.55
C SER A 175 12.66 7.61 26.28
#